data_AF-A0A2N2LWB9-F1
#
_entry.id   AF-A0A2N2LWB9-F1
#
_cell.length_a   1.000
_cell.length_b   1.000
_cell.length_c   1.000
_cell.angle_alpha   90.00
_cell.angle_beta   90.00
_cell.angle_gamma   90.00
#
_symmetry.space_group_name_H-M   'P 1'
#
loop_
_entity.id
_entity.type
_entity.pdbx_description
1 polymer ?
#
loop_
_entity_poly.entity_id
_entity_poly.type
_entity_poly.pdbx_seq_one_letter_code
_entity_poly.pdbx_strand_id
1 'polypeptide(L)'
;MVILANWNDKPVTISHKSNSLTLSLENKDKTSVFSFDKTGRLWTALVDGISYRRGLNGNIVAKWNSNNTVLHRRWLSKSESENLLLTAHQTIKLIYQDFFTSSFLTKIPLSTEIEHEFERLSKINLEFYAKDINRYHQIYKPVGILPPDQYMSVVLQLTEGCSFNTCTFCNFYKDRPFRIRTKQDFDSHILSIKNYLSDSLSLRRTIFLGDANALVTPMLKLVPLLEIIHKHLDVEKLGGLFAFLDGFSGDKKTFDDFRTLKFLGLKRIYIGLESGNNELLQFLKKPGKSEDALSAVHSIKKANLSVGVIVLLGAGGKQFEANHIRDTIQILNQMNLDADDILYFSELIENENIDYTINETQKILNPLTSEERILQGEIISRELIFSENGTPHISRYDIRDFVY
;
A
#
# COMPACT_ATOMS: atom_id res chain seq x y z
N MET A 1 0.86 -23.37 -12.66
CA MET A 1 0.47 -24.78 -12.49
C MET A 1 -0.18 -24.95 -11.12
N VAL A 2 -1.25 -25.73 -11.03
CA VAL A 2 -1.86 -26.12 -9.74
C VAL A 2 -1.78 -27.64 -9.63
N ILE A 3 -1.25 -28.13 -8.51
CA ILE A 3 -1.08 -29.55 -8.23
C ILE A 3 -1.90 -29.90 -7.00
N LEU A 4 -2.73 -30.93 -7.14
CA LEU A 4 -3.50 -31.52 -6.05
C LEU A 4 -2.77 -32.78 -5.58
N ALA A 5 -2.43 -32.81 -4.30
CA ALA A 5 -1.74 -33.91 -3.64
C ALA A 5 -2.44 -34.27 -2.33
N ASN A 6 -2.09 -35.42 -1.77
CA ASN A 6 -2.40 -35.81 -0.40
C ASN A 6 -1.10 -35.99 0.37
N TRP A 7 -1.01 -35.40 1.55
CA TRP A 7 0.14 -35.53 2.45
C TRP A 7 -0.33 -36.00 3.83
N ASN A 8 0.08 -37.20 4.26
CA ASN A 8 -0.40 -37.82 5.50
C ASN A 8 -1.94 -37.82 5.62
N ASP A 9 -2.62 -38.31 4.58
CA ASP A 9 -4.09 -38.35 4.44
C ASP A 9 -4.80 -36.98 4.49
N LYS A 10 -4.06 -35.88 4.27
CA LYS A 10 -4.61 -34.52 4.19
C LYS A 10 -4.49 -33.95 2.78
N PRO A 11 -5.55 -33.31 2.24
CA PRO A 11 -5.46 -32.62 0.97
C PRO A 11 -4.45 -31.46 1.03
N VAL A 12 -3.59 -31.41 0.01
CA VAL A 12 -2.61 -30.36 -0.21
C VAL A 12 -2.74 -29.82 -1.61
N THR A 13 -2.80 -28.49 -1.74
CA THR A 13 -2.75 -27.81 -3.04
C THR A 13 -1.48 -26.99 -3.16
N ILE A 14 -0.71 -27.22 -4.23
CA ILE A 14 0.47 -26.45 -4.57
C ILE A 14 0.14 -25.61 -5.81
N SER A 15 0.08 -24.29 -5.64
CA SER A 15 -0.08 -23.34 -6.75
C SER A 15 1.27 -22.69 -7.05
N HIS A 16 1.92 -23.15 -8.12
CA HIS A 16 3.17 -22.61 -8.64
C HIS A 16 2.87 -21.61 -9.78
N LYS A 17 3.10 -20.32 -9.53
CA LYS A 17 2.94 -19.22 -10.49
C LYS A 17 4.31 -18.62 -10.84
N SER A 18 4.37 -17.84 -11.91
CA SER A 18 5.61 -17.16 -12.32
C SER A 18 6.17 -16.21 -11.26
N ASN A 19 5.33 -15.71 -10.36
CA ASN A 19 5.68 -14.71 -9.36
C ASN A 19 5.54 -15.19 -7.89
N SER A 20 5.04 -16.40 -7.66
CA SER A 20 4.83 -16.91 -6.30
C SER A 20 4.71 -18.42 -6.25
N LEU A 21 4.91 -18.98 -5.06
CA LEU A 21 4.54 -20.34 -4.71
C LEU A 21 3.57 -20.29 -3.54
N THR A 22 2.40 -20.92 -3.69
CA THR A 22 1.38 -20.99 -2.63
C THR A 22 1.13 -22.44 -2.27
N LEU A 23 1.17 -22.73 -0.98
CA LEU A 23 0.85 -24.02 -0.39
C LEU A 23 -0.45 -23.88 0.43
N SER A 24 -1.45 -24.70 0.14
CA SER A 24 -2.68 -24.83 0.93
C SER A 24 -2.76 -26.22 1.54
N LEU A 25 -3.02 -26.30 2.84
CA LEU A 25 -3.23 -27.54 3.57
C LEU A 25 -4.63 -27.53 4.19
N GLU A 26 -5.39 -28.58 3.93
CA GLU A 26 -6.71 -28.77 4.52
C GLU A 26 -6.62 -29.75 5.69
N ASN A 27 -7.21 -29.39 6.83
CA ASN A 27 -7.26 -30.22 8.02
C ASN A 27 -8.66 -30.15 8.64
N LYS A 28 -9.49 -31.16 8.34
CA LYS A 28 -10.91 -31.19 8.74
C LYS A 28 -11.62 -29.89 8.31
N ASP A 29 -11.96 -29.03 9.27
CA ASP A 29 -12.68 -27.77 9.09
C ASP A 29 -11.77 -26.53 9.05
N LYS A 30 -10.45 -26.72 8.96
CA LYS A 30 -9.45 -25.65 8.99
C LYS A 30 -8.56 -25.70 7.75
N THR A 31 -8.29 -24.53 7.19
CA THR A 31 -7.37 -24.37 6.06
C THR A 31 -6.20 -23.49 6.46
N SER A 32 -4.99 -23.97 6.18
CA SER A 32 -3.77 -23.17 6.30
C SER A 32 -3.22 -22.90 4.91
N VAL A 33 -2.97 -21.64 4.58
CA VAL A 33 -2.41 -21.21 3.30
C VAL A 33 -1.15 -20.40 3.57
N PHE A 34 -0.07 -20.70 2.87
CA PHE A 34 1.19 -19.95 2.90
C PHE A 34 1.60 -19.58 1.49
N SER A 35 1.82 -18.29 1.23
CA SER A 35 2.30 -17.81 -0.07
C SER A 35 3.66 -17.14 0.05
N PHE A 36 4.59 -17.59 -0.79
CA PHE A 36 5.96 -17.12 -0.85
C PHE A 36 6.23 -16.40 -2.16
N ASP A 37 7.01 -15.33 -2.11
CA ASP A 37 7.57 -14.71 -3.32
C ASP A 37 8.70 -15.56 -3.92
N LYS A 38 9.19 -15.19 -5.10
CA LYS A 38 10.27 -15.94 -5.77
C LYS A 38 11.63 -15.86 -5.08
N THR A 39 11.81 -15.03 -4.06
CA THR A 39 13.01 -15.06 -3.19
C THR A 39 12.83 -15.94 -1.96
N GLY A 40 11.60 -16.41 -1.71
CA GLY A 40 11.22 -17.27 -0.61
C GLY A 40 10.71 -16.56 0.63
N ARG A 41 10.46 -15.25 0.55
CA ARG A 41 9.82 -14.50 1.64
C ARG A 41 8.33 -14.87 1.70
N LEU A 42 7.84 -15.22 2.88
CA LEU A 42 6.41 -15.28 3.14
C LEU A 42 5.82 -13.88 2.97
N TRP A 43 4.79 -13.72 2.14
CA TRP A 43 4.15 -12.42 1.92
C TRP A 43 2.68 -12.41 2.35
N THR A 44 1.99 -13.55 2.24
CA THR A 44 0.66 -13.76 2.84
C THR A 44 0.52 -15.14 3.47
N ALA A 45 -0.32 -15.21 4.49
CA ALA A 45 -0.78 -16.48 5.05
C ALA A 45 -2.26 -16.41 5.46
N LEU A 46 -2.92 -17.55 5.53
CA LEU A 46 -4.21 -17.74 6.18
C LEU A 46 -4.05 -18.90 7.14
N VAL A 47 -4.26 -18.70 8.43
CA VAL A 47 -4.16 -19.79 9.43
C VAL A 47 -5.30 -19.61 10.42
N ASP A 48 -6.08 -20.66 10.65
CA ASP A 48 -7.20 -20.66 11.60
C ASP A 48 -8.20 -19.50 11.37
N GLY A 49 -8.45 -19.16 10.11
CA GLY A 49 -9.36 -18.06 9.73
C GLY A 49 -8.78 -16.65 9.88
N ILE A 50 -7.51 -16.52 10.25
CA ILE A 50 -6.80 -15.25 10.37
C ILE A 50 -5.93 -15.06 9.12
N SER A 51 -6.14 -13.96 8.40
CA SER A 51 -5.32 -13.55 7.27
C SER A 51 -4.14 -12.74 7.74
N TYR A 52 -2.94 -13.05 7.24
CA TYR A 52 -1.70 -12.36 7.55
C TYR A 52 -1.12 -11.76 6.27
N ARG A 53 -0.59 -10.55 6.38
CA ARG A 53 0.19 -9.90 5.31
C ARG A 53 1.49 -9.38 5.90
N ARG A 54 2.61 -9.76 5.28
CA ARG A 54 3.95 -9.30 5.68
C ARG A 54 4.45 -8.23 4.72
N GLY A 55 5.00 -7.15 5.27
CA GLY A 55 5.79 -6.16 4.54
C GLY A 55 7.25 -6.59 4.39
N LEU A 56 7.95 -6.04 3.40
CA LEU A 56 9.40 -6.08 3.27
C LEU A 56 10.12 -5.55 4.52
N ASN A 57 9.53 -4.58 5.20
CA ASN A 57 10.03 -4.06 6.48
C ASN A 57 10.00 -5.09 7.63
N GLY A 58 9.39 -6.25 7.43
CA GLY A 58 9.29 -7.32 8.41
C GLY A 58 8.03 -7.28 9.28
N ASN A 59 7.26 -6.19 9.26
CA ASN A 59 6.01 -6.12 10.01
C ASN A 59 4.97 -7.04 9.38
N ILE A 60 4.14 -7.65 10.24
CA ILE A 60 3.06 -8.54 9.82
C ILE A 60 1.75 -8.02 10.41
N VAL A 61 0.78 -7.72 9.56
CA VAL A 61 -0.59 -7.41 9.98
C VAL A 61 -1.43 -8.68 9.93
N ALA A 62 -2.11 -8.97 11.03
CA ALA A 62 -3.12 -10.01 11.15
C ALA A 62 -4.51 -9.39 11.02
N LYS A 63 -5.42 -10.05 10.31
CA LYS A 63 -6.81 -9.63 10.07
C LYS A 63 -7.78 -10.80 10.21
N TRP A 64 -8.90 -10.58 10.89
CA TRP A 64 -9.93 -11.59 11.05
C TRP A 64 -11.31 -10.94 11.22
N ASN A 65 -12.36 -11.70 10.94
CA ASN A 65 -13.73 -11.24 11.14
C ASN A 65 -14.33 -11.88 12.39
N SER A 66 -15.04 -11.09 13.18
CA SER A 66 -15.97 -11.60 14.20
C SER A 66 -17.39 -11.53 13.62
N ASN A 67 -18.09 -12.67 13.58
CA ASN A 67 -19.51 -12.78 13.20
C ASN A 67 -19.88 -12.13 11.85
N ASN A 68 -18.96 -12.13 10.87
CA ASN A 68 -19.13 -11.55 9.52
C ASN A 68 -19.46 -10.03 9.47
N THR A 69 -19.30 -9.29 10.56
CA THR A 69 -19.64 -7.85 10.61
C THR A 69 -18.49 -6.97 11.08
N VAL A 70 -17.63 -7.46 11.98
CA VAL A 70 -16.52 -6.68 12.52
C VAL A 70 -15.19 -7.23 12.01
N LEU A 71 -14.53 -6.44 11.17
CA LEU A 71 -13.15 -6.70 10.76
C LEU A 71 -12.22 -6.23 11.89
N HIS A 72 -11.43 -7.13 12.43
CA HIS A 72 -10.38 -6.84 13.40
C HIS A 72 -9.02 -6.89 12.71
N ARG A 73 -8.07 -6.12 13.25
CA ARG A 73 -6.69 -6.12 12.77
C ARG A 73 -5.72 -5.75 13.88
N ARG A 74 -4.49 -6.24 13.78
CA ARG A 74 -3.37 -5.77 14.59
C ARG A 74 -2.04 -6.14 13.95
N TRP A 75 -0.99 -5.42 14.31
CA TRP A 75 0.36 -5.89 14.06
C TRP A 75 0.71 -7.02 15.02
N LEU A 76 1.42 -8.01 14.50
CA LEU A 76 1.98 -9.08 15.32
C LEU A 76 3.16 -8.55 16.14
N SER A 77 3.30 -9.09 17.36
CA SER A 77 4.54 -8.96 18.11
C SER A 77 5.68 -9.70 17.40
N LYS A 78 6.92 -9.46 17.83
CA LYS A 78 8.11 -10.12 17.27
C LYS A 78 8.01 -11.65 17.38
N SER A 79 7.63 -12.18 18.56
CA SER A 79 7.52 -13.62 18.79
C SER A 79 6.43 -14.28 17.94
N GLU A 80 5.29 -13.61 17.77
CA GLU A 80 4.21 -14.09 16.91
C GLU A 80 4.61 -14.10 15.44
N SER A 81 5.33 -13.06 14.99
CA SER A 81 5.87 -12.99 13.64
C SER A 81 6.86 -14.13 13.38
N GLU A 82 7.81 -14.35 14.30
CA GLU A 82 8.80 -15.44 14.21
C GLU A 82 8.11 -16.81 14.19
N ASN A 83 7.09 -17.03 15.02
CA ASN A 83 6.35 -18.29 15.06
C ASN A 83 5.61 -18.57 13.73
N LEU A 84 4.96 -17.56 13.15
CA LEU A 84 4.29 -17.70 11.85
C LEU A 84 5.29 -18.06 10.73
N LEU A 85 6.44 -17.38 10.70
CA LEU A 85 7.49 -17.64 9.71
C LEU A 85 8.10 -19.04 9.87
N LEU A 86 8.39 -19.44 11.10
CA LEU A 86 8.88 -20.79 11.40
C LEU A 86 7.87 -21.85 10.99
N THR A 87 6.60 -21.67 11.34
CA THR A 87 5.52 -22.61 10.98
C THR A 87 5.42 -22.78 9.47
N ALA A 88 5.45 -21.68 8.71
CA ALA A 88 5.37 -21.71 7.26
C ALA A 88 6.53 -22.49 6.62
N HIS A 89 7.77 -22.21 7.01
CA HIS A 89 8.96 -22.87 6.43
C HIS A 89 9.17 -24.30 6.95
N GLN A 90 8.80 -24.60 8.20
CA GLN A 90 8.79 -25.97 8.72
C GLN A 90 7.79 -26.85 7.97
N THR A 91 6.61 -26.30 7.64
CA THR A 91 5.60 -27.01 6.84
C THR A 91 6.15 -27.37 5.46
N ILE A 92 6.80 -26.41 4.79
CA ILE A 92 7.48 -26.66 3.50
C ILE A 92 8.56 -27.74 3.64
N LYS A 93 9.38 -27.66 4.69
CA LYS A 93 10.47 -28.61 4.93
C LYS A 93 9.96 -30.04 5.13
N LEU A 94 8.91 -30.22 5.94
CA LEU A 94 8.33 -31.54 6.19
C LEU A 94 7.73 -32.14 4.91
N ILE A 95 6.99 -31.34 4.15
CA ILE A 95 6.43 -31.78 2.86
C ILE A 95 7.55 -32.15 1.88
N TYR A 96 8.60 -31.34 1.77
CA TYR A 96 9.73 -31.63 0.89
C TYR A 96 10.44 -32.94 1.25
N GLN A 97 10.59 -33.25 2.55
CA GLN A 97 11.16 -34.53 3.01
C GLN A 97 10.30 -35.73 2.62
N ASP A 98 8.99 -35.54 2.52
CA ASP A 98 8.02 -36.59 2.19
C ASP A 98 7.71 -36.71 0.69
N PHE A 99 8.21 -35.81 -0.17
CA PHE A 99 7.94 -35.82 -1.62
C PHE A 99 8.18 -37.18 -2.29
N PHE A 100 9.18 -37.91 -1.82
CA PHE A 100 9.61 -39.19 -2.40
C PHE A 100 9.20 -40.40 -1.52
N THR A 101 8.36 -40.20 -0.51
CA THR A 101 7.86 -41.25 0.37
C THR A 101 6.40 -41.59 0.03
N SER A 102 5.88 -42.68 0.59
CA SER A 102 4.45 -43.04 0.45
C SER A 102 3.51 -42.03 1.13
N SER A 103 4.05 -41.13 1.96
CA SER A 103 3.28 -40.13 2.68
C SER A 103 2.82 -38.98 1.79
N PHE A 104 3.41 -38.78 0.61
CA PHE A 104 3.01 -37.76 -0.36
C PHE A 104 2.55 -38.40 -1.67
N LEU A 105 1.26 -38.25 -1.97
CA LEU A 105 0.63 -38.83 -3.15
C LEU A 105 0.11 -37.72 -4.06
N THR A 106 0.57 -37.68 -5.30
CA THR A 106 0.08 -36.75 -6.33
C THR A 106 -0.28 -37.50 -7.61
N LYS A 107 -1.34 -37.06 -8.30
CA LYS A 107 -1.72 -37.62 -9.62
C LYS A 107 -0.80 -37.13 -10.74
N ILE A 108 -0.19 -35.96 -10.56
CA ILE A 108 0.70 -35.34 -11.54
C ILE A 108 2.08 -35.27 -10.89
N PRO A 109 3.13 -35.83 -11.53
CA PRO A 109 4.49 -35.71 -11.02
C PRO A 109 4.86 -34.25 -10.80
N LEU A 110 5.61 -33.98 -9.73
CA LEU A 110 6.17 -32.65 -9.50
C LEU A 110 7.19 -32.35 -10.60
N SER A 111 7.20 -31.11 -11.10
CA SER A 111 8.25 -30.69 -12.03
C SER A 111 9.54 -30.42 -11.26
N THR A 112 10.68 -30.54 -11.93
CA THR A 112 11.99 -30.24 -11.36
C THR A 112 12.04 -28.82 -10.80
N GLU A 113 11.38 -27.84 -11.43
CA GLU A 113 11.34 -26.46 -10.93
C GLU A 113 10.64 -26.35 -9.57
N ILE A 114 9.53 -27.09 -9.39
CA ILE A 114 8.79 -27.09 -8.11
C ILE A 114 9.63 -27.75 -7.03
N GLU A 115 10.27 -28.88 -7.34
CA GLU A 115 11.17 -29.57 -6.40
C GLU A 115 12.32 -28.67 -5.94
N HIS A 116 12.99 -27.98 -6.87
CA HIS A 116 14.07 -27.03 -6.53
C HIS A 116 13.57 -25.85 -5.71
N GLU A 117 12.36 -25.32 -6.00
CA GLU A 117 11.80 -24.22 -5.22
C GLU A 117 11.46 -24.66 -3.79
N PHE A 118 10.89 -25.85 -3.60
CA PHE A 118 10.65 -26.45 -2.28
C PHE A 118 11.95 -26.72 -1.52
N GLU A 119 12.96 -27.29 -2.19
CA GLU A 119 14.27 -27.52 -1.59
C GLU A 119 14.86 -26.21 -1.05
N ARG A 120 14.84 -25.14 -1.86
CA ARG A 120 15.34 -23.83 -1.45
C ARG A 120 14.53 -23.27 -0.28
N LEU A 121 13.20 -23.29 -0.36
CA LEU A 121 12.32 -22.78 0.71
C LEU A 121 12.48 -23.56 2.02
N SER A 122 12.80 -24.86 1.96
CA SER A 122 13.03 -25.72 3.13
C SER A 122 14.29 -25.34 3.93
N LYS A 123 15.23 -24.60 3.30
CA LYS A 123 16.48 -24.13 3.89
C LYS A 123 16.36 -22.74 4.53
N ILE A 124 15.25 -22.03 4.32
CA ILE A 124 15.02 -20.70 4.88
C ILE A 124 14.68 -20.79 6.37
N ASN A 125 15.26 -19.88 7.16
CA ASN A 125 15.09 -19.79 8.61
C ASN A 125 14.99 -18.31 9.06
N LEU A 126 14.94 -18.06 10.36
CA LEU A 126 14.82 -16.69 10.89
C LEU A 126 16.03 -15.79 10.60
N GLU A 127 17.23 -16.37 10.41
CA GLU A 127 18.43 -15.60 10.06
C GLU A 127 18.31 -14.98 8.66
N PHE A 128 17.69 -15.71 7.71
CA PHE A 128 17.35 -15.16 6.40
C PHE A 128 16.47 -13.91 6.53
N TYR A 129 15.41 -13.97 7.34
CA TYR A 129 14.51 -12.82 7.54
C TYR A 129 15.20 -11.66 8.25
N ALA A 130 16.05 -11.93 9.25
CA ALA A 130 16.80 -10.88 9.93
C ALA A 130 17.75 -10.13 8.97
N LYS A 131 18.45 -10.87 8.10
CA LYS A 131 19.31 -10.30 7.03
C LYS A 131 18.49 -9.52 6.00
N ASP A 132 17.34 -10.05 5.60
CA ASP A 132 16.42 -9.43 4.65
C ASP A 132 15.88 -8.08 5.15
N ILE A 133 15.42 -8.04 6.40
CA ILE A 133 14.89 -6.84 7.06
C ILE A 133 16.01 -5.79 7.23
N ASN A 134 17.21 -6.20 7.65
CA ASN A 134 18.35 -5.29 7.74
C ASN A 134 18.67 -4.65 6.38
N ARG A 135 18.71 -5.46 5.31
CA ARG A 135 18.92 -4.95 3.95
C ARG A 135 17.82 -3.99 3.51
N TYR A 136 16.57 -4.24 3.85
CA TYR A 136 15.47 -3.30 3.61
C TYR A 136 15.76 -1.93 4.27
N HIS A 137 16.12 -1.92 5.55
CA HIS A 137 16.38 -0.68 6.30
C HIS A 137 17.65 0.07 5.85
N GLN A 138 18.59 -0.60 5.19
CA GLN A 138 19.73 0.05 4.53
C GLN A 138 19.34 0.78 3.24
N ILE A 139 18.29 0.31 2.56
CA ILE A 139 17.86 0.81 1.25
C ILE A 139 16.82 1.91 1.38
N TYR A 140 15.86 1.73 2.30
CA TYR A 140 14.70 2.58 2.45
C TYR A 140 14.79 3.45 3.70
N LYS A 141 14.44 4.73 3.53
CA LYS A 141 13.89 5.51 4.66
C LYS A 141 12.50 4.97 4.98
N PRO A 142 11.98 5.14 6.21
CA PRO A 142 10.64 4.67 6.57
C PRO A 142 9.60 5.01 5.51
N VAL A 143 9.03 4.01 4.85
CA VAL A 143 8.06 4.21 3.78
C VAL A 143 6.74 4.65 4.37
N GLY A 144 6.25 5.83 3.99
CA GLY A 144 4.95 6.34 4.41
C GLY A 144 3.79 5.54 3.80
N ILE A 145 2.58 5.79 4.29
CA ILE A 145 1.39 5.08 3.82
C ILE A 145 1.15 5.34 2.34
N LEU A 146 1.02 4.25 1.60
CA LEU A 146 0.60 4.27 0.21
C LEU A 146 -0.94 4.20 0.12
N PRO A 147 -1.54 4.57 -1.01
CA PRO A 147 -2.92 4.20 -1.30
C PRO A 147 -3.08 2.66 -1.36
N PRO A 148 -4.21 2.08 -0.95
CA PRO A 148 -4.43 0.63 -0.89
C PRO A 148 -4.10 -0.14 -2.17
N ASP A 149 -4.42 0.42 -3.34
CA ASP A 149 -4.14 -0.18 -4.65
C ASP A 149 -2.63 -0.16 -5.01
N GLN A 150 -1.82 0.55 -4.24
CA GLN A 150 -0.37 0.70 -4.42
C GLN A 150 0.47 -0.11 -3.41
N TYR A 151 -0.15 -0.97 -2.59
CA TYR A 151 0.62 -1.76 -1.60
C TYR A 151 1.56 -2.81 -2.23
N MET A 152 1.41 -3.10 -3.53
CA MET A 152 2.30 -4.02 -4.27
C MET A 152 3.22 -3.28 -5.25
N SER A 153 3.39 -1.97 -5.09
CA SER A 153 4.31 -1.19 -5.93
C SER A 153 5.78 -1.51 -5.64
N VAL A 154 6.63 -1.20 -6.60
CA VAL A 154 8.02 -0.82 -6.33
C VAL A 154 8.01 0.62 -5.83
N VAL A 155 8.32 0.84 -4.56
CA VAL A 155 8.44 2.20 -4.02
C VAL A 155 9.81 2.77 -4.33
N LEU A 156 9.86 3.96 -4.91
CA LEU A 156 11.09 4.70 -5.24
C LEU A 156 11.07 6.07 -4.54
N GLN A 157 12.02 6.32 -3.64
CA GLN A 157 12.10 7.57 -2.86
C GLN A 157 12.93 8.63 -3.62
N LEU A 158 12.38 9.17 -4.72
CA LEU A 158 13.03 10.26 -5.47
C LEU A 158 13.07 11.57 -4.67
N THR A 159 12.06 11.76 -3.81
CA THR A 159 12.07 12.72 -2.72
C THR A 159 12.11 11.99 -1.39
N GLU A 160 12.63 12.66 -0.38
CA GLU A 160 12.55 12.25 1.02
C GLU A 160 11.76 13.30 1.81
N GLY A 161 11.00 12.85 2.79
CA GLY A 161 10.24 13.69 3.71
C GLY A 161 8.96 14.30 3.12
N CYS A 162 8.44 15.31 3.81
CA CYS A 162 7.29 16.10 3.37
C CYS A 162 7.71 17.55 3.21
N SER A 163 7.36 18.17 2.07
CA SER A 163 7.68 19.57 1.76
C SER A 163 7.02 20.61 2.69
N PHE A 164 6.10 20.17 3.55
CA PHE A 164 5.39 21.03 4.51
C PHE A 164 5.60 20.54 5.93
N ASN A 165 5.30 19.27 6.19
CA ASN A 165 5.52 18.60 7.46
C ASN A 165 4.89 19.31 8.68
N THR A 166 3.82 20.09 8.49
CA THR A 166 3.13 20.87 9.54
C THR A 166 1.83 20.25 10.02
N CYS A 167 1.24 19.33 9.25
CA CYS A 167 -0.04 18.70 9.58
C CYS A 167 0.03 18.04 10.97
N THR A 168 -1.08 18.12 11.69
CA THR A 168 -1.18 17.65 13.09
C THR A 168 -1.60 16.20 13.22
N PHE A 169 -2.19 15.64 12.16
CA PHE A 169 -2.62 14.24 12.09
C PHE A 169 -1.57 13.31 11.45
N CYS A 170 -0.47 13.84 10.90
CA CYS A 170 0.51 13.07 10.13
C CYS A 170 1.90 13.14 10.77
N ASN A 171 2.45 11.97 11.12
CA ASN A 171 3.77 11.83 11.74
C ASN A 171 4.83 11.13 10.86
N PHE A 172 4.49 10.69 9.64
CA PHE A 172 5.33 9.80 8.81
C PHE A 172 6.71 10.33 8.42
N TYR A 173 6.87 11.65 8.44
CA TYR A 173 8.02 12.35 7.87
C TYR A 173 8.69 13.29 8.87
N LYS A 174 8.33 13.24 10.17
CA LYS A 174 8.91 14.15 11.18
C LYS A 174 10.38 13.85 11.50
N ASP A 175 10.84 12.65 11.18
CA ASP A 175 12.22 12.20 11.34
C ASP A 175 13.19 12.78 10.31
N ARG A 176 12.71 13.44 9.24
CA ARG A 176 13.56 13.90 8.14
C ARG A 176 13.05 15.16 7.42
N PRO A 177 13.95 16.06 6.97
CA PRO A 177 13.57 17.22 6.17
C PRO A 177 13.22 16.81 4.74
N PHE A 178 12.52 17.69 4.02
CA PHE A 178 12.27 17.49 2.60
C PHE A 178 13.55 17.62 1.77
N ARG A 179 13.79 16.65 0.88
CA ARG A 179 14.91 16.68 -0.06
C ARG A 179 14.53 16.03 -1.39
N ILE A 180 14.98 16.61 -2.49
CA ILE A 180 14.98 15.97 -3.82
C ILE A 180 16.34 15.28 -4.02
N ARG A 181 16.34 14.00 -4.38
CA ARG A 181 17.59 13.27 -4.64
C ARG A 181 18.29 13.79 -5.90
N THR A 182 19.62 13.65 -5.91
CA THR A 182 20.39 13.86 -7.14
C THR A 182 20.16 12.70 -8.11
N LYS A 183 20.49 12.89 -9.39
CA LYS A 183 20.40 11.82 -10.40
C LYS A 183 21.21 10.58 -9.98
N GLN A 184 22.42 10.80 -9.47
CA GLN A 184 23.33 9.72 -9.04
C GLN A 184 22.80 8.97 -7.81
N ASP A 185 22.31 9.70 -6.80
CA ASP A 185 21.74 9.09 -5.59
C ASP A 185 20.48 8.28 -5.93
N PHE A 186 19.68 8.77 -6.88
CA PHE A 186 18.46 8.09 -7.29
C PHE A 186 18.74 6.85 -8.15
N ASP A 187 19.67 6.93 -9.10
CA ASP A 187 20.14 5.77 -9.89
C ASP A 187 20.64 4.65 -8.97
N SER A 188 21.49 5.00 -7.97
CA SER A 188 21.99 4.05 -6.96
C SER A 188 20.87 3.45 -6.10
N HIS A 189 19.85 4.25 -5.74
CA HIS A 189 18.69 3.79 -4.99
C HIS A 189 17.86 2.75 -5.78
N ILE A 190 17.58 3.01 -7.07
CA ILE A 190 16.86 2.05 -7.92
C ILE A 190 17.65 0.76 -8.09
N LEU A 191 18.97 0.84 -8.33
CA LEU A 191 19.82 -0.34 -8.42
C LEU A 191 19.80 -1.18 -7.14
N SER A 192 19.85 -0.52 -5.97
CA SER A 192 19.78 -1.19 -4.67
C SER A 192 18.45 -1.91 -4.47
N ILE A 193 17.33 -1.28 -4.84
CA ILE A 193 15.99 -1.86 -4.78
C ILE A 193 15.86 -3.05 -5.74
N LYS A 194 16.29 -2.88 -7.00
CA LYS A 194 16.23 -3.94 -8.01
C LYS A 194 17.01 -5.17 -7.55
N ASN A 195 18.21 -4.97 -6.99
CA ASN A 195 19.02 -6.05 -6.44
C ASN A 195 18.43 -6.68 -5.18
N TYR A 196 17.68 -5.93 -4.38
CA TYR A 196 17.03 -6.42 -3.16
C TYR A 196 15.76 -7.22 -3.45
N LEU A 197 14.92 -6.71 -4.34
CA LEU A 197 13.73 -7.41 -4.81
C LEU A 197 14.14 -8.65 -5.62
N SER A 198 15.10 -8.51 -6.53
CA SER A 198 15.54 -9.60 -7.42
C SER A 198 14.32 -10.27 -8.07
N ASP A 199 14.18 -11.59 -7.96
CA ASP A 199 13.04 -12.34 -8.50
C ASP A 199 11.69 -11.94 -7.90
N SER A 200 11.65 -11.35 -6.70
CA SER A 200 10.40 -10.85 -6.10
C SER A 200 9.85 -9.60 -6.81
N LEU A 201 10.65 -8.98 -7.70
CA LEU A 201 10.18 -7.92 -8.58
C LEU A 201 8.99 -8.41 -9.45
N SER A 202 8.94 -9.70 -9.79
CA SER A 202 7.84 -10.30 -10.55
C SER A 202 6.47 -10.25 -9.84
N LEU A 203 6.46 -10.07 -8.51
CA LEU A 203 5.24 -9.93 -7.71
C LEU A 203 4.72 -8.48 -7.70
N ARG A 204 5.56 -7.51 -8.09
CA ARG A 204 5.23 -6.09 -8.09
C ARG A 204 4.34 -5.73 -9.27
N ARG A 205 3.48 -4.74 -9.08
CA ARG A 205 2.40 -4.40 -10.02
C ARG A 205 2.49 -3.01 -10.62
N THR A 206 3.02 -2.08 -9.84
CA THR A 206 3.12 -0.65 -10.15
C THR A 206 4.45 -0.09 -9.68
N ILE A 207 4.79 1.13 -10.08
CA ILE A 207 5.89 1.88 -9.48
C ILE A 207 5.29 3.09 -8.76
N PHE A 208 5.58 3.24 -7.48
CA PHE A 208 5.11 4.37 -6.68
C PHE A 208 6.28 5.29 -6.35
N LEU A 209 6.15 6.55 -6.75
CA LEU A 209 7.10 7.61 -6.40
C LEU A 209 6.80 8.02 -4.94
N GLY A 210 7.58 7.45 -4.04
CA GLY A 210 7.34 7.43 -2.60
C GLY A 210 7.59 8.75 -1.89
N ASP A 211 7.41 8.66 -0.57
CA ASP A 211 7.28 9.77 0.38
C ASP A 211 6.12 10.72 0.02
N ALA A 212 6.05 11.90 0.63
CA ALA A 212 4.80 12.64 0.76
C ALA A 212 4.33 13.33 -0.53
N ASN A 213 5.26 13.69 -1.43
CA ASN A 213 4.98 14.69 -2.46
C ASN A 213 6.00 14.71 -3.60
N ALA A 214 6.23 13.57 -4.24
CA ALA A 214 7.27 13.44 -5.27
C ALA A 214 7.07 14.43 -6.45
N LEU A 215 5.82 14.70 -6.81
CA LEU A 215 5.47 15.57 -7.94
C LEU A 215 5.62 17.07 -7.65
N VAL A 216 5.97 17.50 -6.44
CA VAL A 216 6.37 18.91 -6.21
C VAL A 216 7.72 19.23 -6.88
N THR A 217 8.49 18.21 -7.24
CA THR A 217 9.78 18.34 -7.92
C THR A 217 9.63 19.15 -9.22
N PRO A 218 10.45 20.20 -9.44
CA PRO A 218 10.44 20.98 -10.69
C PRO A 218 10.71 20.09 -11.91
N MET A 219 10.05 20.37 -13.03
CA MET A 219 10.11 19.52 -14.24
C MET A 219 11.54 19.32 -14.79
N LEU A 220 12.37 20.36 -14.73
CA LEU A 220 13.80 20.30 -15.11
C LEU A 220 14.60 19.24 -14.32
N LYS A 221 14.15 18.89 -13.10
CA LYS A 221 14.74 17.82 -12.29
C LYS A 221 13.93 16.52 -12.41
N LEU A 222 12.60 16.62 -12.43
CA LEU A 222 11.71 15.46 -12.41
C LEU A 222 11.85 14.60 -13.67
N VAL A 223 11.85 15.19 -14.86
CA VAL A 223 11.93 14.46 -16.13
C VAL A 223 13.17 13.54 -16.18
N PRO A 224 14.40 14.05 -15.93
CA PRO A 224 15.56 13.17 -15.88
C PRO A 224 15.51 12.06 -14.83
N LEU A 225 14.84 12.28 -13.69
CA LEU A 225 14.67 11.23 -12.69
C LEU A 225 13.74 10.13 -13.19
N LEU A 226 12.65 10.49 -13.88
CA LEU A 226 11.75 9.50 -14.50
C LEU A 226 12.45 8.73 -15.63
N GLU A 227 13.28 9.37 -16.45
CA GLU A 227 14.10 8.71 -17.46
C GLU A 227 15.04 7.66 -16.85
N ILE A 228 15.60 7.92 -15.67
CA ILE A 228 16.41 6.94 -14.94
C ILE A 228 15.57 5.73 -14.51
N ILE A 229 14.29 5.89 -14.17
CA ILE A 229 13.40 4.76 -13.88
C ILE A 229 13.28 3.87 -15.12
N HIS A 230 12.99 4.45 -16.29
CA HIS A 230 12.88 3.72 -17.56
C HIS A 230 14.17 3.00 -17.97
N LYS A 231 15.34 3.52 -17.57
CA LYS A 231 16.62 2.85 -17.80
C LYS A 231 16.75 1.52 -17.02
N HIS A 232 16.13 1.42 -15.84
CA HIS A 232 16.35 0.29 -14.92
C HIS A 232 15.17 -0.66 -14.80
N LEU A 233 13.96 -0.15 -15.01
CA LEU A 233 12.68 -0.85 -14.82
C LEU A 233 11.82 -0.70 -16.07
N ASP A 234 11.15 -1.78 -16.44
CA ASP A 234 10.13 -1.77 -17.47
C ASP A 234 8.83 -1.19 -16.88
N VAL A 235 8.66 0.13 -17.05
CA VAL A 235 7.54 0.90 -16.47
C VAL A 235 6.19 0.41 -17.00
N GLU A 236 6.10 0.04 -18.27
CA GLU A 236 4.86 -0.44 -18.88
C GLU A 236 4.47 -1.82 -18.36
N LYS A 237 5.42 -2.76 -18.28
CA LYS A 237 5.19 -4.08 -17.70
C LYS A 237 4.85 -4.02 -16.21
N LEU A 238 5.35 -3.01 -15.51
CA LEU A 238 4.98 -2.68 -14.14
C LEU A 238 3.78 -1.72 -14.10
N GLY A 239 2.87 -1.68 -15.08
CA GLY A 239 1.59 -0.98 -14.96
C GLY A 239 1.63 0.55 -14.87
N GLY A 240 2.81 1.17 -14.90
CA GLY A 240 3.00 2.62 -14.88
C GLY A 240 3.45 3.22 -13.54
N LEU A 241 3.58 4.54 -13.56
CA LEU A 241 4.01 5.35 -12.42
C LEU A 241 2.80 5.93 -11.68
N PHE A 242 2.94 6.03 -10.36
CA PHE A 242 1.94 6.52 -9.43
C PHE A 242 2.62 7.41 -8.39
N ALA A 243 1.97 8.46 -7.92
CA ALA A 243 2.59 9.38 -6.96
C ALA A 243 1.57 10.20 -6.18
N PHE A 244 1.98 10.72 -5.03
CA PHE A 244 1.28 11.81 -4.36
C PHE A 244 1.62 13.18 -4.98
N LEU A 245 0.63 14.07 -4.95
CA LEU A 245 0.79 15.51 -5.13
C LEU A 245 -0.11 16.21 -4.11
N ASP A 246 0.40 17.26 -3.46
CA ASP A 246 -0.45 18.09 -2.61
C ASP A 246 -1.39 18.97 -3.44
N GLY A 247 -2.61 19.19 -2.94
CA GLY A 247 -3.64 19.97 -3.66
C GLY A 247 -3.23 21.41 -4.00
N PHE A 248 -2.35 22.05 -3.23
CA PHE A 248 -2.03 23.48 -3.41
C PHE A 248 -0.73 23.76 -4.17
N SER A 249 0.10 22.76 -4.41
CA SER A 249 1.20 22.84 -5.37
C SER A 249 0.81 22.33 -6.75
N GLY A 250 -0.46 21.93 -6.94
CA GLY A 250 -1.00 21.50 -8.25
C GLY A 250 -0.71 22.52 -9.36
N ASP A 251 -0.94 23.80 -9.08
CA ASP A 251 -0.75 24.90 -10.04
C ASP A 251 0.72 25.16 -10.41
N LYS A 252 1.67 24.52 -9.72
CA LYS A 252 3.10 24.57 -10.11
C LYS A 252 3.39 23.70 -11.33
N LYS A 253 2.42 22.91 -11.80
CA LYS A 253 2.52 22.11 -13.03
C LYS A 253 1.45 22.57 -14.01
N THR A 254 1.92 22.84 -15.22
CA THR A 254 1.06 23.20 -16.34
C THR A 254 0.40 21.96 -16.94
N PHE A 255 -0.60 22.19 -17.79
CA PHE A 255 -1.20 21.14 -18.61
C PHE A 255 -0.15 20.35 -19.42
N ASP A 256 0.82 21.05 -20.03
CA ASP A 256 1.88 20.41 -20.82
C ASP A 256 2.85 19.60 -19.96
N ASP A 257 3.07 20.01 -18.71
CA ASP A 257 3.84 19.23 -17.75
C ASP A 257 3.15 17.90 -17.45
N PHE A 258 1.83 17.92 -17.17
CA PHE A 258 1.07 16.69 -16.93
C PHE A 258 1.01 15.79 -18.17
N ARG A 259 0.90 16.35 -19.38
CA ARG A 259 1.03 15.57 -20.62
C ARG A 259 2.39 14.91 -20.75
N THR A 260 3.46 15.62 -20.41
CA THR A 260 4.83 15.08 -20.41
C THR A 260 4.95 13.94 -19.40
N LEU A 261 4.42 14.10 -18.19
CA LEU A 261 4.43 13.04 -17.17
C LEU A 261 3.62 11.81 -17.60
N LYS A 262 2.46 12.02 -18.24
CA LYS A 262 1.66 10.94 -18.83
C LYS A 262 2.43 10.17 -19.90
N PHE A 263 3.12 10.89 -20.80
CA PHE A 263 3.98 10.28 -21.81
C PHE A 263 5.11 9.44 -21.18
N LEU A 264 5.67 9.90 -20.06
CA LEU A 264 6.66 9.16 -19.27
C LEU A 264 6.05 8.03 -18.43
N GLY A 265 4.77 7.72 -18.59
CA GLY A 265 4.13 6.55 -17.98
C GLY A 265 3.41 6.83 -16.65
N LEU A 266 3.26 8.08 -16.22
CA LEU A 266 2.38 8.42 -15.10
C LEU A 266 0.93 8.05 -15.45
N LYS A 267 0.27 7.33 -14.53
CA LYS A 267 -1.11 6.86 -14.73
C LYS A 267 -2.09 7.55 -13.80
N ARG A 268 -1.76 7.62 -12.50
CA ARG A 268 -2.63 8.22 -11.48
C ARG A 268 -1.84 9.06 -10.48
N ILE A 269 -2.45 10.17 -10.07
CA ILE A 269 -1.95 11.06 -9.02
C ILE A 269 -2.91 11.03 -7.83
N TYR A 270 -2.37 10.84 -6.63
CA TYR A 270 -3.16 10.85 -5.40
C TYR A 270 -3.08 12.22 -4.73
N ILE A 271 -4.25 12.77 -4.38
CA ILE A 271 -4.41 14.05 -3.72
C ILE A 271 -5.04 13.83 -2.34
N GLY A 272 -4.30 14.19 -1.29
CA GLY A 272 -4.86 14.31 0.06
C GLY A 272 -5.74 15.55 0.17
N LEU A 273 -7.05 15.37 -0.03
CA LEU A 273 -8.05 16.41 0.22
C LEU A 273 -8.23 16.61 1.72
N GLU A 274 -8.25 15.49 2.46
CA GLU A 274 -8.55 15.37 3.88
C GLU A 274 -9.96 15.83 4.26
N SER A 275 -10.35 17.06 3.90
CA SER A 275 -11.65 17.68 4.19
C SER A 275 -12.00 18.72 3.13
N GLY A 276 -13.28 18.81 2.75
CA GLY A 276 -13.80 19.95 1.97
C GLY A 276 -13.98 21.23 2.79
N ASN A 277 -14.05 21.13 4.12
CA ASN A 277 -14.21 22.27 5.02
C ASN A 277 -12.87 22.94 5.34
N ASN A 278 -12.72 24.21 4.93
CA ASN A 278 -11.48 24.99 5.06
C ASN A 278 -11.12 25.33 6.52
N GLU A 279 -12.09 25.53 7.41
CA GLU A 279 -11.84 25.75 8.84
C GLU A 279 -11.19 24.51 9.48
N LEU A 280 -11.67 23.32 9.11
CA LEU A 280 -11.08 22.06 9.54
C LEU A 280 -9.67 21.86 8.97
N LEU A 281 -9.42 22.19 7.69
CA LEU A 281 -8.06 22.13 7.13
C LEU A 281 -7.09 23.04 7.89
N GLN A 282 -7.53 24.25 8.22
CA GLN A 282 -6.75 25.18 9.04
C GLN A 282 -6.52 24.62 10.45
N PHE A 283 -7.55 24.06 11.08
CA PHE A 283 -7.44 23.38 12.37
C PHE A 283 -6.38 22.27 12.31
N LEU A 284 -6.38 21.43 11.27
CA LEU A 284 -5.40 20.36 11.07
C LEU A 284 -3.99 20.82 10.66
N LYS A 285 -3.77 22.14 10.53
CA LYS A 285 -2.56 22.76 9.95
C LYS A 285 -2.20 22.17 8.58
N LYS A 286 -3.20 21.74 7.82
CA LYS A 286 -3.04 21.32 6.44
C LYS A 286 -2.93 22.59 5.59
N PRO A 287 -1.81 22.79 4.87
CA PRO A 287 -1.70 23.94 3.99
C PRO A 287 -2.61 23.81 2.77
N GLY A 288 -3.03 24.97 2.26
CA GLY A 288 -3.98 25.11 1.16
C GLY A 288 -5.43 25.15 1.61
N LYS A 289 -6.32 25.28 0.62
CA LYS A 289 -7.78 25.19 0.73
C LYS A 289 -8.31 24.02 -0.10
N SER A 290 -9.56 23.63 0.12
CA SER A 290 -10.20 22.57 -0.66
C SER A 290 -10.33 22.93 -2.15
N GLU A 291 -10.47 24.22 -2.48
CA GLU A 291 -10.51 24.72 -3.86
C GLU A 291 -9.18 24.54 -4.60
N ASP A 292 -8.05 24.51 -3.88
CA ASP A 292 -6.75 24.25 -4.49
C ASP A 292 -6.71 22.79 -5.00
N ALA A 293 -7.18 21.85 -4.19
CA ALA A 293 -7.30 20.45 -4.58
C ALA A 293 -8.23 20.26 -5.79
N LEU A 294 -9.35 21.00 -5.84
CA LEU A 294 -10.24 21.01 -7.00
C LEU A 294 -9.51 21.47 -8.28
N SER A 295 -8.75 22.57 -8.19
CA SER A 295 -7.98 23.12 -9.31
C SER A 295 -6.90 22.15 -9.81
N ALA A 296 -6.21 21.49 -8.88
CA ALA A 296 -5.25 20.43 -9.19
C ALA A 296 -5.91 19.26 -9.91
N VAL A 297 -7.05 18.76 -9.40
CA VAL A 297 -7.79 17.65 -10.01
C VAL A 297 -8.22 18.01 -11.44
N HIS A 298 -8.80 19.18 -11.66
CA HIS A 298 -9.19 19.61 -13.01
C HIS A 298 -7.99 19.67 -13.96
N SER A 299 -6.85 20.19 -13.51
CA SER A 299 -5.63 20.26 -14.32
C SER A 299 -5.09 18.88 -14.70
N ILE A 300 -5.09 17.94 -13.74
CA ILE A 300 -4.65 16.56 -13.95
C ILE A 300 -5.59 15.84 -14.93
N LYS A 301 -6.91 15.93 -14.70
CA LYS A 301 -7.93 15.30 -15.55
C LYS A 301 -7.92 15.87 -16.97
N LYS A 302 -7.70 17.17 -17.15
CA LYS A 302 -7.57 17.79 -18.47
C LYS A 302 -6.44 17.15 -19.29
N ALA A 303 -5.36 16.72 -18.64
CA ALA A 303 -4.25 16.00 -19.27
C ALA A 303 -4.51 14.49 -19.46
N ASN A 304 -5.74 14.01 -19.22
CA ASN A 304 -6.17 12.61 -19.27
C ASN A 304 -5.37 11.70 -18.34
N LEU A 305 -5.04 12.18 -17.14
CA LEU A 305 -4.51 11.38 -16.04
C LEU A 305 -5.63 11.11 -15.04
N SER A 306 -5.65 9.91 -14.45
CA SER A 306 -6.58 9.59 -13.38
C SER A 306 -6.16 10.24 -12.07
N VAL A 307 -7.10 10.45 -11.17
CA VAL A 307 -6.86 10.93 -9.81
C VAL A 307 -7.31 9.92 -8.76
N GLY A 308 -6.63 9.92 -7.63
CA GLY A 308 -7.10 9.30 -6.40
C GLY A 308 -7.30 10.38 -5.34
N VAL A 309 -8.54 10.62 -4.90
CA VAL A 309 -8.83 11.63 -3.88
C VAL A 309 -8.97 10.94 -2.53
N ILE A 310 -8.31 11.46 -1.49
CA ILE A 310 -8.33 10.89 -0.14
C ILE A 310 -9.02 11.86 0.82
N VAL A 311 -10.05 11.37 1.50
CA VAL A 311 -10.82 12.08 2.54
C VAL A 311 -10.54 11.42 3.89
N LEU A 312 -10.33 12.23 4.93
CA LEU A 312 -9.97 11.80 6.28
C LEU A 312 -11.20 11.81 7.20
N LEU A 313 -11.83 10.65 7.35
CA LEU A 313 -12.99 10.46 8.20
C LEU A 313 -12.64 10.62 9.68
N GLY A 314 -13.54 11.26 10.43
CA GLY A 314 -13.39 11.53 11.86
C GLY A 314 -12.53 12.76 12.19
N ALA A 315 -11.91 13.40 11.19
CA ALA A 315 -11.12 14.59 11.40
C ALA A 315 -11.96 15.73 12.02
N GLY A 316 -11.44 16.35 13.07
CA GLY A 316 -12.12 17.42 13.82
C GLY A 316 -13.22 16.93 14.78
N GLY A 317 -13.51 15.63 14.83
CA GLY A 317 -14.51 15.05 15.73
C GLY A 317 -15.90 15.65 15.57
N LYS A 318 -16.69 15.59 16.66
CA LYS A 318 -18.08 16.07 16.66
C LYS A 318 -18.23 17.55 16.35
N GLN A 319 -17.20 18.36 16.63
CA GLN A 319 -17.23 19.80 16.38
C GLN A 319 -17.34 20.12 14.88
N PHE A 320 -16.65 19.35 14.02
CA PHE A 320 -16.59 19.62 12.58
C PHE A 320 -17.43 18.67 11.73
N GLU A 321 -18.00 17.60 12.31
CA GLU A 321 -18.69 16.52 11.60
C GLU A 321 -19.67 17.01 10.52
N ALA A 322 -20.60 17.90 10.86
CA ALA A 322 -21.62 18.40 9.94
C ALA A 322 -21.03 19.21 8.76
N ASN A 323 -20.13 20.14 9.05
CA ASN A 323 -19.49 20.97 8.02
C ASN A 323 -18.52 20.15 7.16
N HIS A 324 -17.82 19.19 7.78
CA HIS A 324 -16.94 18.28 7.08
C HIS A 324 -17.70 17.46 6.03
N ILE A 325 -18.86 16.88 6.38
CA ILE A 325 -19.72 16.16 5.45
C ILE A 325 -20.18 17.08 4.31
N ARG A 326 -20.86 18.18 4.66
CA ARG A 326 -21.48 19.09 3.68
C ARG A 326 -20.47 19.64 2.68
N ASP A 327 -19.36 20.19 3.18
CA ASP A 327 -18.39 20.87 2.32
C ASP A 327 -17.55 19.87 1.51
N THR A 328 -17.34 18.64 2.03
CA THR A 328 -16.68 17.56 1.28
C THR A 328 -17.56 17.07 0.13
N ILE A 329 -18.87 16.88 0.35
CA ILE A 329 -19.81 16.54 -0.73
C ILE A 329 -19.77 17.64 -1.81
N GLN A 330 -19.86 18.91 -1.39
CA GLN A 330 -19.87 20.04 -2.30
C GLN A 330 -18.61 20.10 -3.18
N ILE A 331 -17.42 19.92 -2.61
CA ILE A 331 -16.18 20.00 -3.39
C ILE A 331 -15.97 18.76 -4.28
N LEU A 332 -16.29 17.56 -3.79
CA LEU A 332 -16.16 16.32 -4.57
C LEU A 332 -17.08 16.32 -5.80
N ASN A 333 -18.32 16.81 -5.65
CA ASN A 333 -19.25 16.93 -6.77
C ASN A 333 -18.77 17.91 -7.86
N GLN A 334 -17.85 18.82 -7.56
CA GLN A 334 -17.24 19.72 -8.54
C GLN A 334 -16.02 19.12 -9.24
N MET A 335 -15.44 18.03 -8.72
CA MET A 335 -14.22 17.42 -9.27
C MET A 335 -14.46 16.63 -10.56
N ASN A 336 -15.71 16.31 -10.89
CA ASN A 336 -16.10 15.49 -12.05
C ASN A 336 -15.36 14.14 -12.09
N LEU A 337 -15.34 13.42 -10.96
CA LEU A 337 -14.73 12.08 -10.89
C LEU A 337 -15.50 11.08 -11.75
N ASP A 338 -14.78 10.13 -12.36
CA ASP A 338 -15.35 9.09 -13.25
C ASP A 338 -14.77 7.69 -12.94
N ALA A 339 -15.08 6.69 -13.77
CA ALA A 339 -14.71 5.29 -13.56
C ALA A 339 -13.20 5.00 -13.50
N ASP A 340 -12.35 5.89 -14.01
CA ASP A 340 -10.89 5.71 -13.95
C ASP A 340 -10.28 6.25 -12.63
N ASP A 341 -11.06 7.01 -11.87
CA ASP A 341 -10.66 7.64 -10.61
C ASP A 341 -10.96 6.77 -9.39
N ILE A 342 -10.35 7.13 -8.28
CA ILE A 342 -10.55 6.48 -6.99
C ILE A 342 -10.89 7.53 -5.93
N LEU A 343 -11.91 7.25 -5.12
CA LEU A 343 -12.18 8.00 -3.89
C LEU A 343 -11.90 7.09 -2.70
N TYR A 344 -10.92 7.48 -1.91
CA TYR A 344 -10.59 6.78 -0.69
C TYR A 344 -11.08 7.52 0.55
N PHE A 345 -11.75 6.78 1.42
CA PHE A 345 -12.04 7.21 2.78
C PHE A 345 -11.02 6.58 3.74
N SER A 346 -10.12 7.41 4.27
CA SER A 346 -9.16 7.02 5.32
C SER A 346 -9.74 7.36 6.68
N GLU A 347 -9.73 6.42 7.63
CA GLU A 347 -10.13 6.72 9.01
C GLU A 347 -8.98 7.40 9.77
N LEU A 348 -9.26 8.48 10.50
CA LEU A 348 -8.35 9.03 11.49
C LEU A 348 -8.39 8.17 12.75
N ILE A 349 -7.33 7.40 12.99
CA ILE A 349 -7.24 6.47 14.12
C ILE A 349 -6.43 7.13 15.23
N GLU A 350 -7.07 7.36 16.37
CA GLU A 350 -6.44 7.89 17.59
C GLU A 350 -5.98 6.75 18.52
N ASN A 351 -4.80 6.88 19.13
CA ASN A 351 -4.39 6.12 20.33
C ASN A 351 -4.35 4.58 20.25
N GLU A 352 -3.41 3.99 19.49
CA GLU A 352 -3.09 2.54 19.62
C GLU A 352 -1.58 2.21 19.61
N ASN A 353 -0.72 2.99 20.29
CA ASN A 353 0.75 2.75 20.31
C ASN A 353 1.39 2.62 18.92
N ILE A 354 0.79 3.28 17.93
CA ILE A 354 1.38 3.50 16.62
C ILE A 354 2.08 4.85 16.75
N ASP A 355 3.33 4.98 16.26
CA ASP A 355 4.05 6.27 16.14
C ASP A 355 3.30 7.32 15.27
N TYR A 356 2.04 7.08 14.95
CA TYR A 356 1.26 7.70 13.91
C TYR A 356 0.34 8.84 14.38
N THR A 357 -0.08 8.92 15.65
CA THR A 357 -1.14 9.90 16.00
C THR A 357 -0.96 10.69 17.30
N ILE A 358 -1.25 11.98 17.14
CA ILE A 358 -1.51 13.08 18.08
C ILE A 358 -0.28 13.65 18.79
N ASN A 359 0.19 14.78 18.26
CA ASN A 359 0.90 15.79 19.03
C ASN A 359 -0.03 16.24 20.18
N GLU A 360 0.44 16.29 21.43
CA GLU A 360 -0.38 16.62 22.64
C GLU A 360 -1.25 17.89 22.48
N THR A 361 -0.87 18.76 21.55
CA THR A 361 -1.57 20.00 21.18
C THR A 361 -2.92 19.83 20.49
N GLN A 362 -3.31 18.63 20.04
CA GLN A 362 -4.62 18.39 19.39
C GLN A 362 -5.33 17.11 19.83
N LYS A 363 -5.55 16.95 21.13
CA LYS A 363 -6.65 16.06 21.55
C LYS A 363 -7.94 16.60 20.97
N ILE A 364 -8.52 15.89 20.00
CA ILE A 364 -9.87 16.19 19.52
C ILE A 364 -10.79 16.08 20.74
N LEU A 365 -11.44 17.18 21.09
CA LEU A 365 -12.45 17.18 22.13
C LEU A 365 -13.68 16.50 21.51
N ASN A 366 -13.89 15.23 21.85
CA ASN A 366 -14.95 14.34 21.34
C ASN A 366 -14.68 13.77 19.92
N PRO A 367 -13.76 12.78 19.81
CA PRO A 367 -13.53 12.07 18.56
C PRO A 367 -14.76 11.24 18.16
N LEU A 368 -14.94 11.05 16.85
CA LEU A 368 -15.98 10.15 16.33
C LEU A 368 -15.64 8.70 16.68
N THR A 369 -16.64 7.92 17.05
CA THR A 369 -16.51 6.46 17.17
C THR A 369 -16.25 5.82 15.81
N SER A 370 -15.83 4.55 15.79
CA SER A 370 -15.67 3.81 14.52
C SER A 370 -16.97 3.77 13.73
N GLU A 371 -18.12 3.52 14.38
CA GLU A 371 -19.43 3.49 13.72
C GLU A 371 -19.81 4.87 13.13
N GLU A 372 -19.49 5.95 13.83
CA GLU A 372 -19.75 7.31 13.36
C GLU A 372 -18.88 7.68 12.16
N ARG A 373 -17.60 7.27 12.13
CA ARG A 373 -16.75 7.45 10.95
C ARG A 373 -17.28 6.67 9.75
N ILE A 374 -17.77 5.44 9.96
CA ILE A 374 -18.40 4.64 8.90
C ILE A 374 -19.61 5.37 8.34
N LEU A 375 -20.51 5.83 9.22
CA LEU A 375 -21.71 6.56 8.84
C LEU A 375 -21.37 7.88 8.12
N GLN A 376 -20.34 8.60 8.56
CA GLN A 376 -19.85 9.81 7.89
C GLN A 376 -19.45 9.52 6.42
N GLY A 377 -18.69 8.45 6.18
CA GLY A 377 -18.33 8.03 4.82
C GLY A 377 -19.52 7.59 3.98
N GLU A 378 -20.49 6.89 4.58
CA GLU A 378 -21.73 6.47 3.92
C GLU A 378 -22.61 7.66 3.51
N ILE A 379 -22.76 8.66 4.38
CA ILE A 379 -23.50 9.89 4.10
C ILE A 379 -22.84 10.63 2.93
N ILE A 380 -21.53 10.85 2.98
CA ILE A 380 -20.79 11.51 1.90
C ILE A 380 -21.02 10.75 0.59
N SER A 381 -20.74 9.44 0.57
CA SER A 381 -20.83 8.60 -0.63
C SER A 381 -22.22 8.62 -1.28
N ARG A 382 -23.29 8.60 -0.48
CA ARG A 382 -24.68 8.59 -0.97
C ARG A 382 -25.09 9.89 -1.67
N GLU A 383 -24.47 11.01 -1.32
CA GLU A 383 -24.79 12.32 -1.88
C GLU A 383 -23.82 12.75 -3.00
N LEU A 384 -22.87 11.88 -3.38
CA LEU A 384 -22.01 12.13 -4.51
C LEU A 384 -22.73 11.92 -5.84
N ILE A 385 -22.47 12.83 -6.77
CA ILE A 385 -23.02 12.85 -8.11
C ILE A 385 -21.86 12.63 -9.07
N PHE A 386 -21.99 11.65 -9.95
CA PHE A 386 -20.97 11.29 -10.92
C PHE A 386 -21.45 11.54 -12.35
N SER A 387 -20.49 11.75 -13.25
CA SER A 387 -20.76 11.98 -14.67
C SER A 387 -21.25 10.71 -15.38
N GLU A 388 -21.75 10.86 -16.61
CA GLU A 388 -22.12 9.73 -17.47
C GLU A 388 -20.95 8.78 -17.78
N ASN A 389 -19.70 9.23 -17.60
CA ASN A 389 -18.49 8.42 -17.80
C ASN A 389 -18.27 7.38 -16.67
N GLY A 390 -19.22 7.25 -15.74
CA GLY A 390 -19.25 6.21 -14.72
C GLY A 390 -18.87 6.71 -13.34
N THR A 391 -18.89 5.78 -12.38
CA THR A 391 -18.64 6.05 -10.96
C THR A 391 -17.20 5.68 -10.59
N PRO A 392 -16.46 6.53 -9.86
CA PRO A 392 -15.13 6.18 -9.37
C PRO A 392 -15.18 4.96 -8.46
N HIS A 393 -14.05 4.28 -8.32
CA HIS A 393 -13.93 3.25 -7.30
C HIS A 393 -13.92 3.92 -5.92
N ILE A 394 -14.97 3.71 -5.14
CA ILE A 394 -15.08 4.23 -3.77
C ILE A 394 -14.69 3.12 -2.80
N SER A 395 -13.73 3.39 -1.94
CA SER A 395 -13.26 2.39 -0.97
C SER A 395 -12.86 3.04 0.35
N ARG A 396 -13.17 2.36 1.45
CA ARG A 396 -12.68 2.73 2.78
C ARG A 396 -11.43 1.91 3.09
N TYR A 397 -10.43 2.53 3.68
CA TYR A 397 -9.25 1.81 4.14
C TYR A 397 -8.81 2.23 5.54
N ASP A 398 -8.22 1.26 6.23
CA ASP A 398 -7.63 1.44 7.53
C ASP A 398 -6.12 1.44 7.36
N ILE A 399 -5.49 2.53 7.77
CA ILE A 399 -4.03 2.72 7.71
C ILE A 399 -3.22 1.61 8.39
N ARG A 400 -3.78 0.91 9.39
CA ARG A 400 -3.10 -0.20 10.10
C ARG A 400 -2.90 -1.41 9.20
N ASP A 401 -3.66 -1.47 8.10
CA ASP A 401 -3.51 -2.50 7.08
C ASP A 401 -2.26 -2.32 6.23
N PHE A 402 -1.64 -1.14 6.29
CA PHE A 402 -0.45 -0.85 5.52
C PHE A 402 0.76 -1.54 6.12
N VAL A 403 1.33 -2.43 5.33
CA VAL A 403 2.69 -2.94 5.47
C VAL A 403 3.34 -2.87 4.10
N TYR A 404 4.60 -2.44 4.03
CA TYR A 404 5.36 -2.40 2.79
C TYR A 404 6.55 -3.33 2.84
#